data_AF-A0A0V0ZDC7-F1
#
_entry.id   AF-A0A0V0ZDC7-F1
#
_cell.length_a   1.000
_cell.length_b   1.000
_cell.length_c   1.000
_cell.angle_alpha   90.00
_cell.angle_beta   90.00
_cell.angle_gamma   90.00
#
_symmetry.space_group_name_H-M   'P 1'
#
loop_
_entity.id
_entity.type
_entity.pdbx_description
1 polymer ?
#
loop_
_entity_poly.entity_id
_entity_poly.type
_entity_poly.pdbx_seq_one_letter_code
_entity_poly.pdbx_strand_id
1 'polypeptide(L)'
;MELVVAFAIAVLTIIFVGSVVALGLICRHRFYAKQLDEKPILKYSKDENSDGKMAAHFGEFELDDVLQLSPNIEKILKEKTWMYDTSGLVEHCLSILRTCHWMTDKLSGLSFSPVHGNQAVMDEVRLATRRVMPRVDDLVRAMYSFNGKGVQATLLEARAAALILATNNLVLAFRAAYPTAVENVEWLRVALSDLEMHLQQLREASQSEELQCQQLKDTILQLRFLILRMPFATLAIVFGIPACGKTSLCKRIVDFFNADESNRSDIHVVHICYDEILEYAKLCTNQWKSMRNMILDSIDAVSVGLNSRNAYVKPAAIDADIWNKIVPLVPNFDATWSKIIFLIDDNMYYRSMRFSYYRLARKRELLLSFHQFGFCQLYIQCDLERALIQNRGRKPDAVVSDETIKRMAEKIQIPSEKWEENSYTVIVDNSDSEVHLSKIGNFLLESFSKFLPELSEDVNNDKVTYNIESCTNRMHRLDLLLRGIIHQEVENKLSHNELKEKKLWFRRLSRAKQSLMNMARADISLDENDVQMWRIMLLDRADLLR
;
A
#
# COMPACT_ATOMS: atom_id res chain seq x y z
N MET A 1 -38.51 8.03 22.31
CA MET A 1 -38.15 6.80 21.57
C MET A 1 -38.61 6.85 20.12
N GLU A 2 -39.85 7.26 19.81
CA GLU A 2 -40.36 7.26 18.43
C GLU A 2 -39.60 8.15 17.45
N LEU A 3 -39.12 9.33 17.88
CA LEU A 3 -38.30 10.23 17.06
C LEU A 3 -36.94 9.61 16.65
N VAL A 4 -36.33 8.81 17.52
CA VAL A 4 -35.05 8.15 17.24
C VAL A 4 -35.24 7.00 16.25
N VAL A 5 -36.35 6.27 16.38
CA VAL A 5 -36.72 5.20 15.44
C VAL A 5 -37.05 5.78 14.07
N ALA A 6 -37.79 6.90 14.00
CA ALA A 6 -38.08 7.59 12.75
C ALA A 6 -36.80 8.08 12.05
N PHE A 7 -35.84 8.60 12.81
CA PHE A 7 -34.55 9.04 12.27
C PHE A 7 -33.71 7.86 11.75
N ALA A 8 -33.68 6.74 12.48
CA ALA A 8 -32.98 5.53 12.06
C ALA A 8 -33.58 4.94 10.76
N ILE A 9 -34.91 4.90 10.65
CA ILE A 9 -35.59 4.45 9.43
C ILE A 9 -35.27 5.39 8.27
N ALA A 10 -35.32 6.71 8.48
CA ALA A 10 -35.01 7.71 7.45
C ALA A 10 -33.59 7.54 6.89
N VAL A 11 -32.59 7.38 7.76
CA VAL A 11 -31.18 7.15 7.35
C VAL A 11 -31.05 5.83 6.58
N LEU A 12 -31.71 4.76 7.03
CA LEU A 12 -31.67 3.46 6.37
C LEU A 12 -32.27 3.54 4.95
N THR A 13 -33.40 4.25 4.77
CA THR A 13 -33.99 4.48 3.45
C THR A 13 -33.08 5.26 2.51
N ILE A 14 -32.36 6.28 3.02
CA ILE A 14 -31.45 7.07 2.18
C ILE A 14 -30.28 6.21 1.68
N ILE A 15 -29.68 5.39 2.56
CA ILE A 15 -28.58 4.49 2.20
C ILE A 15 -29.05 3.43 1.21
N PHE A 16 -30.25 2.86 1.41
CA PHE A 16 -30.82 1.86 0.52
C PHE A 16 -31.10 2.44 -0.87
N VAL A 17 -31.74 3.60 -0.94
CA VAL A 17 -32.02 4.29 -2.22
C VAL A 17 -30.72 4.68 -2.93
N GLY A 18 -29.74 5.20 -2.21
CA GLY A 18 -28.41 5.51 -2.76
C GLY A 18 -27.73 4.26 -3.36
N SER A 19 -27.83 3.13 -2.66
CA SER A 19 -27.26 1.85 -3.12
C SER A 19 -27.96 1.30 -4.37
N VAL A 20 -29.29 1.43 -4.45
CA VAL A 20 -30.08 1.01 -5.63
C VAL A 20 -29.80 1.91 -6.83
N VAL A 21 -29.64 3.22 -6.64
CA VAL A 21 -29.28 4.15 -7.71
C VAL A 21 -27.86 3.86 -8.22
N ALA A 22 -26.90 3.66 -7.33
CA ALA A 22 -25.53 3.28 -7.71
C ALA A 22 -25.51 1.95 -8.49
N LEU A 23 -26.26 0.95 -8.04
CA LEU A 23 -26.41 -0.32 -8.74
C LEU A 23 -27.07 -0.12 -10.12
N GLY A 24 -28.12 0.69 -10.21
CA GLY A 24 -28.77 1.04 -11.47
C GLY A 24 -27.84 1.76 -12.45
N LEU A 25 -26.99 2.66 -11.97
CA LEU A 25 -25.97 3.34 -12.78
C LEU A 25 -24.88 2.38 -13.26
N ILE A 26 -24.42 1.47 -12.41
CA ILE A 26 -23.43 0.45 -12.78
C ILE A 26 -24.03 -0.55 -13.79
N CYS A 27 -25.27 -0.99 -13.57
CA CYS A 27 -26.00 -1.84 -14.49
C CYS A 27 -26.22 -1.15 -15.84
N ARG A 28 -26.64 0.13 -15.82
CA ARG A 28 -26.82 0.93 -17.04
C ARG A 28 -25.49 1.17 -17.77
N HIS A 29 -24.41 1.46 -17.05
CA HIS A 29 -23.07 1.60 -17.63
C HIS A 29 -22.60 0.29 -18.27
N ARG A 30 -22.81 -0.85 -17.61
CA ARG A 30 -22.51 -2.17 -18.19
C ARG A 30 -23.41 -2.54 -19.37
N PHE A 31 -24.67 -2.10 -19.37
CA PHE A 31 -25.60 -2.36 -20.46
C PHE A 31 -25.29 -1.50 -21.69
N TYR A 32 -24.99 -0.20 -21.50
CA TYR A 32 -24.52 0.68 -22.58
C TYR A 32 -23.15 0.28 -23.12
N ALA A 33 -22.24 -0.21 -22.27
CA ALA A 33 -20.97 -0.78 -22.72
C ALA A 33 -21.16 -2.03 -23.58
N LYS A 34 -22.13 -2.91 -23.24
CA LYS A 34 -22.50 -4.06 -24.08
C LYS A 34 -23.13 -3.65 -25.41
N GLN A 35 -23.89 -2.55 -25.46
CA GLN A 35 -24.59 -2.11 -26.67
C GLN A 35 -23.67 -1.41 -27.69
N LEU A 36 -22.49 -0.95 -27.27
CA LEU A 36 -21.42 -0.46 -28.15
C LEU A 36 -20.60 -1.58 -28.81
N ASP A 37 -20.62 -2.80 -28.25
CA ASP A 37 -19.90 -3.99 -28.73
C ASP A 37 -20.64 -4.78 -29.84
N GLU A 38 -21.94 -4.49 -30.08
CA GLU A 38 -22.77 -5.27 -31.00
C GLU A 38 -22.69 -4.84 -32.47
N LYS A 39 -21.98 -3.75 -32.82
CA LYS A 39 -21.85 -3.36 -34.22
C LYS A 39 -20.78 -4.22 -34.91
N PRO A 40 -21.12 -5.00 -35.96
CA PRO A 40 -20.13 -5.71 -36.74
C PRO A 40 -19.18 -4.70 -37.39
N ILE A 41 -17.87 -4.96 -37.29
CA ILE A 41 -16.83 -4.10 -37.86
C ILE A 41 -16.91 -4.10 -39.40
N LEU A 42 -17.45 -5.16 -39.98
CA LEU A 42 -17.79 -5.27 -41.40
C LEU A 42 -19.28 -5.04 -41.61
N LYS A 43 -19.64 -3.94 -42.29
CA LYS A 43 -20.99 -3.74 -42.83
C LYS A 43 -21.23 -4.80 -43.90
N TYR A 44 -21.93 -5.88 -43.57
CA TYR A 44 -22.66 -6.63 -44.56
C TYR A 44 -23.82 -5.76 -45.06
N SER A 45 -23.76 -5.35 -46.32
CA SER A 45 -24.92 -4.73 -46.96
C SER A 45 -26.03 -5.76 -47.06
N LYS A 46 -27.03 -5.63 -46.21
CA LYS A 46 -28.42 -5.82 -46.61
C LYS A 46 -29.26 -4.80 -45.87
N ASP A 47 -29.65 -3.75 -46.59
CA ASP A 47 -30.72 -2.84 -46.16
C ASP A 47 -32.00 -3.68 -45.99
N GLU A 48 -32.25 -4.15 -44.77
CA GLU A 48 -33.61 -4.48 -44.34
C GLU A 48 -34.28 -3.18 -43.90
N ASN A 49 -34.73 -2.41 -44.89
CA ASN A 49 -35.84 -1.47 -44.75
C ASN A 49 -36.46 -1.21 -46.12
N SER A 50 -37.38 -2.08 -46.51
CA SER A 50 -38.55 -1.64 -47.27
C SER A 50 -39.76 -2.46 -46.83
N ASP A 51 -40.87 -1.73 -46.68
CA ASP A 51 -42.13 -2.16 -46.11
C ASP A 51 -42.74 -3.42 -46.72
N GLY A 52 -43.58 -4.08 -45.93
CA GLY A 52 -44.17 -5.37 -46.20
C GLY A 52 -44.88 -5.51 -47.55
N LYS A 53 -44.55 -6.61 -48.24
CA LYS A 53 -45.46 -7.56 -48.90
C LYS A 53 -44.62 -8.63 -49.60
N MET A 54 -45.23 -9.81 -49.76
CA MET A 54 -44.78 -10.96 -50.57
C MET A 54 -43.81 -11.93 -49.89
N ALA A 55 -44.42 -12.90 -49.23
CA ALA A 55 -44.04 -14.30 -49.40
C ALA A 55 -44.00 -14.66 -50.90
N ALA A 56 -43.13 -15.61 -51.26
CA ALA A 56 -42.87 -16.14 -52.60
C ALA A 56 -41.84 -15.38 -53.46
N HIS A 57 -40.56 -15.62 -53.22
CA HIS A 57 -39.60 -15.94 -54.28
C HIS A 57 -38.34 -16.58 -53.65
N PHE A 58 -38.42 -17.89 -53.42
CA PHE A 58 -37.24 -18.75 -53.36
C PHE A 58 -36.69 -18.83 -54.79
N GLY A 59 -35.75 -17.96 -55.13
CA GLY A 59 -35.07 -17.95 -56.44
C GLY A 59 -33.57 -17.89 -56.21
N GLU A 60 -32.88 -18.95 -56.66
CA GLU A 60 -31.43 -19.05 -56.91
C GLU A 60 -30.53 -18.12 -56.09
N PHE A 61 -30.23 -18.53 -54.86
CA PHE A 61 -29.09 -18.02 -54.13
C PHE A 61 -27.85 -18.73 -54.67
N GLU A 62 -27.21 -18.17 -55.70
CA GLU A 62 -25.99 -18.73 -56.28
C GLU A 62 -24.92 -18.85 -55.19
N LEU A 63 -24.31 -20.04 -55.14
CA LEU A 63 -23.28 -20.44 -54.20
C LEU A 63 -22.04 -19.50 -54.26
N ASP A 64 -21.91 -18.75 -55.37
CA ASP A 64 -20.83 -17.82 -55.68
C ASP A 64 -20.81 -16.59 -54.75
N ASP A 65 -21.98 -16.05 -54.39
CA ASP A 65 -22.08 -14.85 -53.52
C ASP A 65 -21.74 -15.13 -52.04
N VAL A 66 -21.83 -16.38 -51.60
CA VAL A 66 -21.45 -16.81 -50.24
C VAL A 66 -19.96 -17.15 -50.15
N LEU A 67 -19.33 -17.46 -51.30
CA LEU A 67 -17.94 -17.91 -51.38
C LEU A 67 -16.95 -16.79 -51.72
N GLN A 68 -17.42 -15.58 -52.04
CA GLN A 68 -16.57 -14.39 -52.14
C GLN A 68 -16.19 -13.83 -50.75
N LEU A 69 -15.43 -14.60 -49.98
CA LEU A 69 -14.70 -14.12 -48.79
C LEU A 69 -13.54 -13.15 -49.13
N SER A 70 -13.22 -13.03 -50.43
CA SER A 70 -12.00 -12.45 -50.99
C SER A 70 -11.69 -10.97 -50.64
N PRO A 71 -12.63 -10.00 -50.68
CA PRO A 71 -12.22 -8.59 -50.59
C PRO A 71 -12.00 -8.06 -49.15
N ASN A 72 -12.69 -8.62 -48.15
CA ASN A 72 -12.70 -8.06 -46.80
C ASN A 72 -11.53 -8.55 -45.93
N ILE A 73 -11.12 -9.81 -46.08
CA ILE A 73 -9.95 -10.37 -45.36
C ILE A 73 -8.66 -9.76 -45.91
N GLU A 74 -8.53 -9.60 -47.24
CA GLU A 74 -7.37 -8.94 -47.84
C GLU A 74 -7.16 -7.50 -47.35
N LYS A 75 -8.24 -6.77 -47.08
CA LYS A 75 -8.18 -5.41 -46.55
C LYS A 75 -7.64 -5.36 -45.12
N ILE A 76 -8.06 -6.30 -44.27
CA ILE A 76 -7.57 -6.46 -42.89
C ILE A 76 -6.10 -6.91 -42.88
N LEU A 77 -5.72 -7.80 -43.81
CA LEU A 77 -4.35 -8.30 -43.98
C LEU A 77 -3.37 -7.24 -44.51
N LYS A 78 -3.85 -6.20 -45.21
CA LYS A 78 -3.05 -5.08 -45.75
C LYS A 78 -2.92 -3.90 -44.78
N GLU A 79 -3.71 -3.87 -43.71
CA GLU A 79 -3.68 -2.78 -42.72
C GLU A 79 -2.40 -2.87 -41.86
N LYS A 80 -1.61 -1.79 -41.77
CA LYS A 80 -0.31 -1.75 -41.06
C LYS A 80 -0.41 -1.60 -39.54
N THR A 81 -1.60 -1.74 -38.98
CA THR A 81 -1.95 -1.46 -37.58
C THR A 81 -1.39 -2.48 -36.58
N TRP A 82 -0.92 -3.63 -37.06
CA TRP A 82 -0.49 -4.78 -36.25
C TRP A 82 1.02 -4.80 -35.92
N MET A 83 1.79 -3.83 -36.45
CA MET A 83 3.26 -3.76 -36.39
C MET A 83 3.86 -3.54 -34.98
N TYR A 84 3.03 -3.44 -33.94
CA TYR A 84 3.46 -3.10 -32.57
C TYR A 84 3.10 -4.16 -31.51
N ASP A 85 2.64 -5.35 -31.90
CA ASP A 85 2.45 -6.44 -30.95
C ASP A 85 3.82 -7.02 -30.52
N THR A 86 4.24 -6.74 -29.29
CA THR A 86 5.48 -7.28 -28.71
C THR A 86 5.38 -8.77 -28.35
N SER A 87 4.17 -9.35 -28.37
CA SER A 87 3.93 -10.74 -27.96
C SER A 87 3.97 -11.75 -29.12
N GLY A 88 3.87 -11.29 -30.38
CA GLY A 88 3.82 -12.17 -31.57
C GLY A 88 2.51 -12.96 -31.73
N LEU A 89 1.55 -12.84 -30.80
CA LEU A 89 0.30 -13.61 -30.81
C LEU A 89 -0.64 -13.18 -31.93
N VAL A 90 -0.64 -11.90 -32.26
CA VAL A 90 -1.43 -11.36 -33.39
C VAL A 90 -0.92 -11.91 -34.72
N GLU A 91 0.38 -12.17 -34.88
CA GLU A 91 0.94 -12.77 -36.10
C GLU A 91 0.43 -14.19 -36.32
N HIS A 92 0.36 -15.00 -35.26
CA HIS A 92 -0.23 -16.34 -35.34
C HIS A 92 -1.72 -16.30 -35.71
N CYS A 93 -2.48 -15.34 -35.17
CA CYS A 93 -3.89 -15.15 -35.55
C CYS A 93 -4.05 -14.74 -37.03
N LEU A 94 -3.18 -13.87 -37.53
CA LEU A 94 -3.16 -13.47 -38.93
C LEU A 94 -2.84 -14.64 -39.87
N SER A 95 -1.90 -15.52 -39.49
CA SER A 95 -1.62 -16.75 -40.24
C SER A 95 -2.81 -17.70 -40.26
N ILE A 96 -3.49 -17.90 -39.12
CA ILE A 96 -4.72 -18.71 -39.05
C ILE A 96 -5.81 -18.16 -39.97
N LEU A 97 -6.01 -16.84 -39.99
CA LEU A 97 -6.95 -16.17 -40.88
C LEU A 97 -6.60 -16.38 -42.37
N ARG A 98 -5.31 -16.26 -42.73
CA ARG A 98 -4.82 -16.50 -44.09
C ARG A 98 -5.04 -17.94 -44.53
N THR A 99 -4.69 -18.91 -43.70
CA THR A 99 -4.83 -20.33 -44.03
C THR A 99 -6.30 -20.73 -44.13
N CYS A 100 -7.17 -20.28 -43.21
CA CYS A 100 -8.63 -20.51 -43.31
C CYS A 100 -9.24 -19.87 -44.57
N HIS A 101 -8.84 -18.65 -44.91
CA HIS A 101 -9.28 -17.97 -46.13
C HIS A 101 -8.86 -18.74 -47.38
N TRP A 102 -7.58 -19.08 -47.48
CA TRP A 102 -7.02 -19.83 -48.60
C TRP A 102 -7.69 -21.20 -48.76
N MET A 103 -7.94 -21.92 -47.66
CA MET A 103 -8.67 -23.19 -47.71
C MET A 103 -10.10 -23.00 -48.23
N THR A 104 -10.80 -21.97 -47.77
CA THR A 104 -12.19 -21.72 -48.20
C THR A 104 -12.25 -21.35 -49.68
N ASP A 105 -11.30 -20.54 -50.16
CA ASP A 105 -11.15 -20.14 -51.57
C ASP A 105 -10.72 -21.31 -52.48
N LYS A 106 -9.87 -22.21 -51.97
CA LYS A 106 -9.52 -23.43 -52.72
C LYS A 106 -10.69 -24.39 -52.81
N LEU A 107 -11.49 -24.53 -51.75
CA LEU A 107 -12.69 -25.38 -51.76
C LEU A 107 -13.80 -24.82 -52.66
N SER A 108 -13.95 -23.49 -52.75
CA SER A 108 -14.89 -22.85 -53.69
C SER A 108 -14.45 -23.01 -55.14
N GLY A 109 -13.16 -22.89 -55.42
CA GLY A 109 -12.58 -23.03 -56.75
C GLY A 109 -12.55 -24.46 -57.31
N LEU A 110 -12.80 -25.48 -56.47
CA LEU A 110 -13.13 -26.83 -56.92
C LEU A 110 -14.55 -26.80 -57.52
N SER A 111 -14.70 -26.19 -58.69
CA SER A 111 -15.99 -26.14 -59.40
C SER A 111 -16.45 -27.56 -59.71
N PHE A 112 -17.59 -27.95 -59.15
CA PHE A 112 -18.18 -29.26 -59.37
C PHE A 112 -19.33 -29.15 -60.36
N SER A 113 -19.29 -29.96 -61.42
CA SER A 113 -20.46 -30.30 -62.22
C SER A 113 -21.59 -30.75 -61.28
N PRO A 114 -22.88 -30.43 -61.54
CA PRO A 114 -23.98 -30.80 -60.67
C PRO A 114 -24.08 -32.32 -60.54
N VAL A 115 -23.37 -32.87 -59.56
CA VAL A 115 -23.50 -34.26 -59.16
C VAL A 115 -24.93 -34.37 -58.63
N HIS A 116 -25.73 -35.19 -59.29
CA HIS A 116 -27.13 -35.47 -58.98
C HIS A 116 -27.30 -36.25 -57.65
N GLY A 117 -26.62 -35.83 -56.57
CA GLY A 117 -26.55 -36.58 -55.32
C GLY A 117 -26.85 -35.72 -54.10
N ASN A 118 -28.05 -35.89 -53.54
CA ASN A 118 -28.53 -35.38 -52.24
C ASN A 118 -28.42 -33.86 -52.00
N GLN A 119 -29.53 -33.15 -52.28
CA GLN A 119 -29.79 -31.77 -51.87
C GLN A 119 -29.45 -31.50 -50.38
N ALA A 120 -29.65 -32.48 -49.51
CA ALA A 120 -29.34 -32.39 -48.08
C ALA A 120 -27.85 -32.14 -47.79
N VAL A 121 -26.94 -32.76 -48.54
CA VAL A 121 -25.48 -32.61 -48.35
C VAL A 121 -25.00 -31.25 -48.91
N MET A 122 -25.63 -30.76 -49.98
CA MET A 122 -25.39 -29.41 -50.49
C MET A 122 -25.89 -28.33 -49.52
N ASP A 123 -27.00 -28.56 -48.84
CA ASP A 123 -27.48 -27.68 -47.79
C ASP A 123 -26.55 -27.70 -46.55
N GLU A 124 -25.94 -28.85 -46.22
CA GLU A 124 -24.90 -28.93 -45.19
C GLU A 124 -23.63 -28.14 -45.55
N VAL A 125 -23.17 -28.20 -46.81
CA VAL A 125 -22.05 -27.39 -47.30
C VAL A 125 -22.39 -25.90 -47.18
N ARG A 126 -23.57 -25.48 -47.65
CA ARG A 126 -24.04 -24.07 -47.53
C ARG A 126 -24.07 -23.62 -46.07
N LEU A 127 -24.57 -24.47 -45.18
CA LEU A 127 -24.68 -24.17 -43.76
C LEU A 127 -23.31 -24.12 -43.07
N ALA A 128 -22.38 -24.99 -43.46
CA ALA A 128 -21.00 -24.98 -42.97
C ALA A 128 -20.26 -23.71 -43.42
N THR A 129 -20.41 -23.28 -44.68
CA THR A 129 -19.81 -22.04 -45.18
C THR A 129 -20.30 -20.82 -44.41
N ARG A 130 -21.61 -20.74 -44.12
CA ARG A 130 -22.20 -19.64 -43.34
C ARG A 130 -21.67 -19.55 -41.90
N ARG A 131 -21.11 -20.63 -41.35
CA ARG A 131 -20.57 -20.64 -39.97
C ARG A 131 -19.14 -20.12 -39.87
N VAL A 132 -18.39 -20.03 -40.96
CA VAL A 132 -16.98 -19.60 -40.94
C VAL A 132 -16.89 -18.09 -40.68
N MET A 133 -17.71 -17.29 -41.35
CA MET A 133 -17.61 -15.82 -41.29
C MET A 133 -17.81 -15.23 -39.88
N PRO A 134 -18.83 -15.63 -39.09
CA PRO A 134 -18.96 -15.14 -37.72
C PRO A 134 -17.76 -15.47 -36.83
N ARG A 135 -17.01 -16.54 -37.13
CA ARG A 135 -15.80 -16.94 -36.38
C ARG A 135 -14.59 -16.13 -36.79
N VAL A 136 -14.50 -15.72 -38.05
CA VAL A 136 -13.49 -14.75 -38.52
C VAL A 136 -13.71 -13.41 -37.79
N ASP A 137 -14.94 -12.92 -37.75
CA ASP A 137 -15.28 -11.67 -37.05
C ASP A 137 -14.95 -11.73 -35.55
N ASP A 138 -15.28 -12.85 -34.89
CA ASP A 138 -14.97 -13.07 -33.48
C ASP A 138 -13.46 -13.01 -33.20
N LEU A 139 -12.64 -13.62 -34.06
CA LEU A 139 -11.18 -13.63 -33.93
C LEU A 139 -10.60 -12.23 -34.18
N VAL A 140 -11.05 -11.54 -35.23
CA VAL A 140 -10.61 -10.17 -35.53
C VAL A 140 -10.99 -9.21 -34.41
N ARG A 141 -12.21 -9.33 -33.85
CA ARG A 141 -12.63 -8.52 -32.69
C ARG A 141 -11.75 -8.78 -31.47
N ALA A 142 -11.37 -10.04 -31.22
CA ALA A 142 -10.46 -10.39 -30.15
C ALA A 142 -9.06 -9.77 -30.35
N MET A 143 -8.58 -9.69 -31.60
CA MET A 143 -7.31 -9.01 -31.94
C MET A 143 -7.35 -7.50 -31.70
N TYR A 144 -8.51 -6.85 -31.90
CA TYR A 144 -8.68 -5.40 -31.65
C TYR A 144 -9.01 -5.04 -30.19
N SER A 145 -9.24 -6.02 -29.31
CA SER A 145 -9.57 -5.80 -27.89
C SER A 145 -8.33 -5.38 -27.08
N PHE A 146 -7.70 -4.25 -27.43
CA PHE A 146 -6.53 -3.68 -26.77
C PHE A 146 -6.95 -2.80 -25.57
N ASN A 147 -7.56 -3.41 -24.56
CA ASN A 147 -8.07 -2.70 -23.38
C ASN A 147 -6.97 -2.41 -22.35
N GLY A 148 -5.95 -1.61 -22.68
CA GLY A 148 -4.94 -1.07 -21.74
C GLY A 148 -4.12 -2.08 -20.91
N LYS A 149 -4.41 -3.38 -21.01
CA LYS A 149 -3.84 -4.51 -20.25
C LYS A 149 -3.12 -5.52 -21.17
N GLY A 150 -2.93 -5.19 -22.45
CA GLY A 150 -2.40 -6.10 -23.46
C GLY A 150 -3.47 -7.02 -24.07
N VAL A 151 -3.03 -7.82 -25.05
CA VAL A 151 -3.84 -8.82 -25.76
C VAL A 151 -4.00 -10.07 -24.87
N GLN A 152 -5.23 -10.56 -24.68
CA GLN A 152 -5.49 -11.75 -23.86
C GLN A 152 -5.27 -13.03 -24.68
N ALA A 153 -4.27 -13.83 -24.31
CA ALA A 153 -3.91 -15.04 -25.06
C ALA A 153 -5.02 -16.11 -24.98
N THR A 154 -5.69 -16.21 -23.83
CA THR A 154 -6.85 -17.10 -23.60
C THR A 154 -8.02 -16.82 -24.54
N LEU A 155 -8.34 -15.54 -24.76
CA LEU A 155 -9.43 -15.15 -25.65
C LEU A 155 -9.06 -15.42 -27.11
N LEU A 156 -7.81 -15.17 -27.50
CA LEU A 156 -7.34 -15.47 -28.85
C LEU A 156 -7.35 -16.97 -29.16
N GLU A 157 -6.85 -17.81 -28.24
CA GLU A 157 -6.85 -19.27 -28.40
C GLU A 157 -8.28 -19.80 -28.62
N ALA A 158 -9.22 -19.38 -27.78
CA ALA A 158 -10.60 -19.83 -27.87
C ALA A 158 -11.28 -19.43 -29.19
N ARG A 159 -11.03 -18.20 -29.69
CA ARG A 159 -11.60 -17.74 -30.97
C ARG A 159 -10.92 -18.38 -32.17
N ALA A 160 -9.61 -18.58 -32.11
CA ALA A 160 -8.85 -19.28 -33.15
C ALA A 160 -9.27 -20.75 -33.26
N ALA A 161 -9.41 -21.46 -32.14
CA ALA A 161 -9.90 -22.84 -32.10
C ALA A 161 -11.31 -22.96 -32.70
N ALA A 162 -12.21 -22.01 -32.38
CA ALA A 162 -13.57 -22.00 -32.92
C ALA A 162 -13.59 -21.77 -34.43
N LEU A 163 -12.70 -20.93 -34.96
CA LEU A 163 -12.54 -20.73 -36.41
C LEU A 163 -11.99 -21.98 -37.10
N ILE A 164 -10.93 -22.58 -36.57
CA ILE A 164 -10.35 -23.82 -37.12
C ILE A 164 -11.39 -24.94 -37.15
N LEU A 165 -12.19 -25.08 -36.08
CA LEU A 165 -13.29 -26.05 -36.03
C LEU A 165 -14.35 -25.79 -37.10
N ALA A 166 -14.71 -24.52 -37.34
CA ALA A 166 -15.66 -24.15 -38.39
C ALA A 166 -15.10 -24.49 -39.78
N THR A 167 -13.82 -24.22 -40.03
CA THR A 167 -13.12 -24.57 -41.28
C THR A 167 -13.03 -26.10 -41.45
N ASN A 168 -12.77 -26.85 -40.39
CA ASN A 168 -12.76 -28.31 -40.41
C ASN A 168 -14.14 -28.90 -40.75
N ASN A 169 -15.20 -28.35 -40.15
CA ASN A 169 -16.56 -28.76 -40.47
C ASN A 169 -16.91 -28.46 -41.94
N LEU A 170 -16.41 -27.36 -42.49
CA LEU A 170 -16.54 -27.06 -43.92
C LEU A 170 -15.83 -28.10 -44.79
N VAL A 171 -14.57 -28.43 -44.48
CA VAL A 171 -13.81 -29.47 -45.17
C VAL A 171 -14.52 -30.82 -45.13
N LEU A 172 -15.09 -31.20 -43.97
CA LEU A 172 -15.86 -32.43 -43.83
C LEU A 172 -17.14 -32.43 -44.67
N ALA A 173 -17.87 -31.30 -44.72
CA ALA A 173 -19.04 -31.15 -45.57
C ALA A 173 -18.66 -31.29 -47.06
N PHE A 174 -17.55 -30.71 -47.48
CA PHE A 174 -17.02 -30.87 -48.85
C PHE A 174 -16.55 -32.29 -49.15
N ARG A 175 -15.93 -33.00 -48.20
CA ARG A 175 -15.58 -34.43 -48.35
C ARG A 175 -16.82 -35.31 -48.48
N ALA A 176 -17.89 -35.00 -47.74
CA ALA A 176 -19.15 -35.73 -47.83
C ALA A 176 -19.86 -35.48 -49.17
N ALA A 177 -19.84 -34.23 -49.67
CA ALA A 177 -20.43 -33.86 -50.95
C ALA A 177 -19.62 -34.37 -52.15
N TYR A 178 -18.29 -34.36 -52.05
CA TYR A 178 -17.37 -34.66 -53.16
C TYR A 178 -16.22 -35.59 -52.74
N PRO A 179 -16.51 -36.87 -52.45
CA PRO A 179 -15.50 -37.79 -51.91
C PRO A 179 -14.29 -37.94 -52.83
N THR A 180 -14.50 -38.10 -54.13
CA THR A 180 -13.44 -38.37 -55.12
C THR A 180 -12.53 -37.17 -55.39
N ALA A 181 -12.98 -35.95 -55.12
CA ALA A 181 -12.20 -34.73 -55.35
C ALA A 181 -11.42 -34.26 -54.12
N VAL A 182 -11.85 -34.69 -52.93
CA VAL A 182 -11.25 -34.29 -51.64
C VAL A 182 -10.56 -35.47 -50.94
N GLU A 183 -10.54 -36.65 -51.57
CA GLU A 183 -9.78 -37.81 -51.11
C GLU A 183 -8.27 -37.57 -51.23
N ASN A 184 -7.53 -37.75 -50.13
CA ASN A 184 -6.06 -37.73 -50.09
C ASN A 184 -5.39 -36.48 -50.67
N VAL A 185 -6.00 -35.32 -50.44
CA VAL A 185 -5.46 -34.04 -50.86
C VAL A 185 -4.30 -33.61 -49.94
N GLU A 186 -3.07 -33.69 -50.43
CA GLU A 186 -1.86 -33.37 -49.66
C GLU A 186 -1.84 -31.93 -49.15
N TRP A 187 -2.29 -30.98 -49.97
CA TRP A 187 -2.34 -29.57 -49.56
C TRP A 187 -3.29 -29.33 -48.38
N LEU A 188 -4.35 -30.12 -48.25
CA LEU A 188 -5.31 -30.02 -47.16
C LEU A 188 -4.69 -30.51 -45.84
N ARG A 189 -3.87 -31.57 -45.89
CA ARG A 189 -3.13 -32.05 -44.72
C ARG A 189 -2.11 -31.01 -44.25
N VAL A 190 -1.37 -30.41 -45.18
CA VAL A 190 -0.39 -29.37 -44.88
C VAL A 190 -1.06 -28.14 -44.25
N ALA A 191 -2.18 -27.68 -44.81
CA ALA A 191 -2.90 -26.52 -44.27
C ALA A 191 -3.51 -26.77 -42.89
N LEU A 192 -4.06 -27.98 -42.66
CA LEU A 192 -4.57 -28.36 -41.34
C LEU A 192 -3.44 -28.44 -40.29
N SER A 193 -2.29 -29.00 -40.66
CA SER A 193 -1.11 -29.03 -39.78
C SER A 193 -0.59 -27.63 -39.46
N ASP A 194 -0.62 -26.70 -40.42
CA ASP A 194 -0.21 -25.30 -40.23
C ASP A 194 -1.14 -24.55 -39.26
N LEU A 195 -2.45 -24.76 -39.39
CA LEU A 195 -3.45 -24.24 -38.44
C LEU A 195 -3.24 -24.77 -37.02
N GLU A 196 -2.98 -26.08 -36.88
CA GLU A 196 -2.71 -26.71 -35.58
C GLU A 196 -1.44 -26.16 -34.93
N MET A 197 -0.38 -25.94 -35.72
CA MET A 197 0.87 -25.33 -35.22
C MET A 197 0.63 -23.93 -34.66
N HIS A 198 -0.08 -23.08 -35.39
CA HIS A 198 -0.39 -21.73 -34.91
C HIS A 198 -1.31 -21.71 -33.69
N LEU A 199 -2.29 -22.62 -33.64
CA LEU A 199 -3.15 -22.78 -32.47
C LEU A 199 -2.36 -23.24 -31.24
N GLN A 200 -1.38 -24.12 -31.42
CA GLN A 200 -0.53 -24.62 -30.35
C GLN A 200 0.29 -23.49 -29.70
N GLN A 201 0.82 -22.55 -30.50
CA GLN A 201 1.50 -21.37 -29.97
C GLN A 201 0.58 -20.47 -29.13
N LEU A 202 -0.67 -20.26 -29.59
CA LEU A 202 -1.67 -19.51 -28.81
C LEU A 202 -2.03 -20.23 -27.50
N ARG A 203 -2.08 -21.57 -27.51
CA ARG A 203 -2.34 -22.38 -26.31
C ARG A 203 -1.22 -22.32 -25.29
N GLU A 204 0.03 -22.38 -25.73
CA GLU A 204 1.20 -22.23 -24.85
C GLU A 204 1.23 -20.85 -24.19
N ALA A 205 0.89 -19.79 -24.94
CA ALA A 205 0.77 -18.44 -24.41
C ALA A 205 -0.37 -18.32 -23.39
N SER A 206 -1.53 -18.91 -23.68
CA SER A 206 -2.69 -18.97 -22.79
C SER A 206 -2.35 -19.66 -21.46
N GLN A 207 -1.70 -20.83 -21.52
CA GLN A 207 -1.29 -21.57 -20.33
C GLN A 207 -0.28 -20.80 -19.48
N SER A 208 0.66 -20.10 -20.13
CA SER A 208 1.65 -19.26 -19.45
C SER A 208 0.99 -18.09 -18.71
N GLU A 209 0.01 -17.44 -19.34
CA GLU A 209 -0.77 -16.35 -18.73
C GLU A 209 -1.58 -16.84 -17.51
N GLU A 210 -2.23 -18.02 -17.63
CA GLU A 210 -2.98 -18.63 -16.52
C GLU A 210 -2.08 -19.01 -15.34
N LEU A 211 -0.90 -19.58 -15.61
CA LEU A 211 0.06 -19.98 -14.58
C LEU A 211 0.56 -18.76 -13.78
N GLN A 212 0.88 -17.66 -14.48
CA GLN A 212 1.28 -16.39 -13.85
C GLN A 212 0.16 -15.80 -13.00
N CYS A 213 -1.09 -15.83 -13.49
CA CYS A 213 -2.24 -15.36 -12.75
C CYS A 213 -2.48 -16.20 -11.47
N GLN A 214 -2.29 -17.52 -11.56
CA GLN A 214 -2.45 -18.42 -10.43
C GLN A 214 -1.34 -18.25 -9.39
N GLN A 215 -0.09 -18.12 -9.81
CA GLN A 215 1.03 -17.77 -8.92
C GLN A 215 0.82 -16.44 -8.21
N LEU A 216 0.30 -15.43 -8.91
CA LEU A 216 -0.02 -14.14 -8.30
C LEU A 216 -1.16 -14.27 -7.27
N LYS A 217 -2.21 -15.04 -7.59
CA LYS A 217 -3.31 -15.33 -6.64
C LYS A 217 -2.83 -16.08 -5.41
N ASP A 218 -1.96 -17.08 -5.58
CA ASP A 218 -1.40 -17.85 -4.47
C ASP A 218 -0.48 -16.98 -3.61
N THR A 219 0.31 -16.10 -4.22
CA THR A 219 1.14 -15.12 -3.50
C THR A 219 0.27 -14.13 -2.70
N ILE A 220 -0.81 -13.63 -3.29
CA ILE A 220 -1.78 -12.76 -2.61
C ILE A 220 -2.48 -13.50 -1.47
N LEU A 221 -2.85 -14.77 -1.67
CA LEU A 221 -3.45 -15.61 -0.62
C LEU A 221 -2.47 -15.89 0.52
N GLN A 222 -1.21 -16.17 0.22
CA GLN A 222 -0.16 -16.34 1.22
C GLN A 222 0.10 -15.05 2.01
N LEU A 223 0.16 -13.90 1.33
CA LEU A 223 0.26 -12.59 1.98
C LEU A 223 -0.96 -12.33 2.88
N ARG A 224 -2.17 -12.63 2.40
CA ARG A 224 -3.41 -12.49 3.18
C ARG A 224 -3.45 -13.39 4.41
N PHE A 225 -2.88 -14.60 4.33
CA PHE A 225 -2.77 -15.53 5.46
C PHE A 225 -1.72 -15.09 6.50
N LEU A 226 -0.67 -14.39 6.07
CA LEU A 226 0.30 -13.75 6.96
C LEU A 226 -0.29 -12.53 7.69
N ILE A 227 -1.14 -11.76 6.99
CA ILE A 227 -1.80 -10.54 7.50
C ILE A 227 -2.90 -10.84 8.53
N LEU A 228 -3.67 -11.93 8.37
CA LEU A 228 -4.74 -12.35 9.30
C LEU A 228 -4.24 -12.84 10.67
N ARG A 229 -2.93 -12.80 10.91
CA ARG A 229 -2.29 -13.27 12.16
C ARG A 229 -1.48 -12.16 12.83
N MET A 230 -1.82 -10.89 12.66
CA MET A 230 -1.17 -9.79 13.37
C MET A 230 -2.17 -9.11 14.31
N PRO A 231 -1.74 -8.68 15.52
CA PRO A 231 -2.64 -8.01 16.44
C PRO A 231 -2.73 -6.51 16.14
N PHE A 232 -3.93 -5.95 16.05
CA PHE A 232 -4.14 -4.50 16.00
C PHE A 232 -3.46 -3.83 17.19
N ALA A 233 -2.68 -2.79 16.93
CA ALA A 233 -1.92 -2.10 17.97
C ALA A 233 -2.39 -0.66 18.10
N THR A 234 -2.47 -0.15 19.33
CA THR A 234 -2.80 1.25 19.62
C THR A 234 -1.78 1.84 20.58
N LEU A 235 -1.32 3.06 20.30
CA LEU A 235 -0.60 3.89 21.26
C LEU A 235 -1.59 4.82 21.99
N ALA A 236 -1.72 4.62 23.30
CA ALA A 236 -2.58 5.43 24.17
C ALA A 236 -1.71 6.27 25.11
N ILE A 237 -1.68 7.59 24.91
CA ILE A 237 -0.94 8.49 25.82
C ILE A 237 -1.84 8.90 26.97
N VAL A 238 -1.39 8.72 28.20
CA VAL A 238 -2.03 9.32 29.39
C VAL A 238 -1.21 10.50 29.85
N PHE A 239 -1.81 11.70 29.89
CA PHE A 239 -1.08 12.92 30.24
C PHE A 239 -1.91 13.89 31.09
N GLY A 240 -1.22 14.80 31.76
CA GLY A 240 -1.78 15.66 32.80
C GLY A 240 -0.70 16.18 33.74
N ILE A 241 -1.04 17.11 34.63
CA ILE A 241 -0.10 17.68 35.60
C ILE A 241 0.40 16.62 36.61
N PRO A 242 1.57 16.79 37.26
CA PRO A 242 2.00 15.88 38.31
C PRO A 242 0.95 15.73 39.41
N ALA A 243 0.86 14.55 40.00
CA ALA A 243 -0.11 14.22 41.04
C ALA A 243 -1.60 14.36 40.65
N CYS A 244 -1.98 14.36 39.37
CA CYS A 244 -3.38 14.29 38.96
C CYS A 244 -3.98 12.87 38.93
N GLY A 245 -3.19 11.83 39.25
CA GLY A 245 -3.67 10.45 39.31
C GLY A 245 -3.45 9.59 38.06
N LYS A 246 -2.61 10.01 37.11
CA LYS A 246 -2.29 9.25 35.86
C LYS A 246 -1.93 7.80 36.11
N THR A 247 -0.86 7.54 36.86
CA THR A 247 -0.38 6.20 37.15
C THR A 247 -1.42 5.34 37.87
N SER A 248 -2.22 5.94 38.75
CA SER A 248 -3.33 5.24 39.41
C SER A 248 -4.44 4.87 38.43
N LEU A 249 -4.77 5.74 37.48
CA LEU A 249 -5.72 5.45 36.41
C LEU A 249 -5.18 4.36 35.47
N CYS A 250 -3.91 4.43 35.09
CA CYS A 250 -3.28 3.41 34.23
C CYS A 250 -3.38 2.02 34.84
N LYS A 251 -3.08 1.89 36.14
CA LYS A 251 -3.20 0.62 36.88
C LYS A 251 -4.64 0.12 36.88
N ARG A 252 -5.61 1.00 37.16
CA ARG A 252 -7.04 0.67 37.10
C ARG A 252 -7.51 0.24 35.70
N ILE A 253 -6.97 0.84 34.63
CA ILE A 253 -7.27 0.42 33.25
C ILE A 253 -6.72 -0.99 33.00
N VAL A 254 -5.49 -1.27 33.42
CA VAL A 254 -4.90 -2.62 33.32
C VAL A 254 -5.75 -3.63 34.09
N ASP A 255 -6.13 -3.31 35.33
CA ASP A 255 -6.98 -4.17 36.15
C ASP A 255 -8.36 -4.38 35.52
N PHE A 256 -8.96 -3.34 34.95
CA PHE A 256 -10.25 -3.41 34.24
C PHE A 256 -10.21 -4.38 33.06
N PHE A 257 -9.18 -4.30 32.20
CA PHE A 257 -9.04 -5.22 31.08
C PHE A 257 -8.63 -6.64 31.52
N ASN A 258 -8.01 -6.80 32.69
CA ASN A 258 -7.67 -8.11 33.26
C ASN A 258 -8.84 -8.80 34.00
N ALA A 259 -9.78 -8.02 34.55
CA ALA A 259 -10.90 -8.51 35.35
C ALA A 259 -12.09 -9.01 34.52
N ASP A 260 -12.30 -8.47 33.31
CA ASP A 260 -13.41 -8.84 32.43
C ASP A 260 -13.17 -10.20 31.74
N GLU A 261 -13.75 -11.28 32.28
CA GLU A 261 -13.56 -12.65 31.77
C GLU A 261 -14.08 -12.85 30.32
N SER A 262 -14.99 -12.02 29.84
CA SER A 262 -15.56 -12.10 28.49
C SER A 262 -14.68 -11.48 27.39
N ASN A 263 -13.80 -10.54 27.73
CA ASN A 263 -12.87 -9.88 26.79
C ASN A 263 -11.42 -10.41 26.91
N ARG A 264 -11.18 -11.33 27.85
CA ARG A 264 -9.88 -11.85 28.30
C ARG A 264 -8.98 -12.42 27.21
N SER A 265 -9.53 -12.97 26.13
CA SER A 265 -8.69 -13.62 25.12
C SER A 265 -8.17 -12.63 24.09
N ASP A 266 -8.88 -11.54 23.80
CA ASP A 266 -8.60 -10.79 22.58
C ASP A 266 -7.63 -9.61 22.75
N ILE A 267 -7.46 -9.07 23.98
CA ILE A 267 -6.82 -7.77 24.20
C ILE A 267 -5.75 -7.84 25.29
N HIS A 268 -4.53 -7.38 24.97
CA HIS A 268 -3.48 -7.15 25.95
C HIS A 268 -3.23 -5.65 26.18
N VAL A 269 -3.05 -5.28 27.44
CA VAL A 269 -2.68 -3.91 27.83
C VAL A 269 -1.27 -3.91 28.41
N VAL A 270 -0.37 -3.14 27.79
CA VAL A 270 1.01 -2.94 28.23
C VAL A 270 1.13 -1.55 28.83
N HIS A 271 1.36 -1.47 30.14
CA HIS A 271 1.60 -0.20 30.84
C HIS A 271 3.09 0.14 30.84
N ILE A 272 3.44 1.24 30.17
CA ILE A 272 4.81 1.76 30.08
C ILE A 272 4.90 3.03 30.94
N CYS A 273 5.36 2.85 32.17
CA CYS A 273 5.56 3.95 33.13
C CYS A 273 6.99 4.50 33.03
N TYR A 274 7.12 5.76 32.62
CA TYR A 274 8.43 6.41 32.50
C TYR A 274 9.16 6.50 33.84
N ASP A 275 8.43 6.77 34.93
CA ASP A 275 9.01 6.90 36.28
C ASP A 275 9.57 5.57 36.81
N GLU A 276 9.02 4.43 36.39
CA GLU A 276 9.48 3.09 36.80
C GLU A 276 10.67 2.61 35.94
N ILE A 277 10.68 2.99 34.65
CA ILE A 277 11.77 2.65 33.73
C ILE A 277 13.01 3.48 34.04
N LEU A 278 12.83 4.79 34.20
CA LEU A 278 13.88 5.76 34.41
C LEU A 278 14.12 5.94 35.92
N GLU A 279 15.06 5.18 36.47
CA GLU A 279 15.55 5.46 37.83
C GLU A 279 16.23 6.83 37.84
N TYR A 280 15.57 7.80 38.46
CA TYR A 280 15.99 9.21 38.55
C TYR A 280 17.42 9.41 39.10
N ALA A 281 17.97 8.41 39.79
CA ALA A 281 19.28 8.44 40.43
C ALA A 281 20.49 8.55 39.47
N LYS A 282 20.32 8.36 38.15
CA LYS A 282 21.43 8.31 37.17
C LYS A 282 21.51 9.47 36.17
N LEU A 283 20.62 10.47 36.23
CA LEU A 283 20.41 11.38 35.10
C LEU A 283 20.99 12.79 35.29
N CYS A 284 22.01 13.12 34.47
CA CYS A 284 22.37 14.51 34.19
C CYS A 284 21.32 15.17 33.26
N THR A 285 21.14 16.48 33.35
CA THR A 285 20.07 17.30 32.71
C THR A 285 19.93 17.18 31.17
N ASN A 286 20.86 16.54 30.47
CA ASN A 286 20.83 16.34 29.02
C ASN A 286 20.52 14.90 28.57
N GLN A 287 20.64 13.90 29.45
CA GLN A 287 20.48 12.49 29.10
C GLN A 287 19.01 12.06 29.04
N TRP A 288 18.10 12.78 29.72
CA TRP A 288 16.67 12.44 29.76
C TRP A 288 16.03 12.41 28.37
N LYS A 289 16.35 13.37 27.48
CA LYS A 289 15.83 13.39 26.10
C LYS A 289 16.24 12.15 25.31
N SER A 290 17.51 11.76 25.45
CA SER A 290 18.04 10.55 24.83
C SER A 290 17.32 9.30 25.34
N MET A 291 17.15 9.20 26.67
CA MET A 291 16.38 8.10 27.28
C MET A 291 14.93 8.03 26.80
N ARG A 292 14.25 9.17 26.66
CA ARG A 292 12.86 9.17 26.15
C ARG A 292 12.79 8.66 24.71
N ASN A 293 13.76 9.04 23.87
CA ASN A 293 13.87 8.52 22.52
C ASN A 293 14.19 7.03 22.53
N MET A 294 15.04 6.54 23.43
CA MET A 294 15.30 5.10 23.56
C MET A 294 14.05 4.29 23.94
N ILE A 295 13.17 4.84 24.79
CA ILE A 295 11.87 4.20 25.09
C ILE A 295 10.97 4.20 23.85
N LEU A 296 10.89 5.31 23.12
CA LEU A 296 10.14 5.41 21.86
C LEU A 296 10.67 4.38 20.83
N ASP A 297 11.97 4.27 20.67
CA ASP A 297 12.63 3.32 19.76
C ASP A 297 12.44 1.87 20.24
N SER A 298 12.35 1.63 21.54
CA SER A 298 12.04 0.31 22.10
C SER A 298 10.62 -0.11 21.73
N ILE A 299 9.66 0.79 21.88
CA ILE A 299 8.27 0.58 21.45
C ILE A 299 8.22 0.36 19.93
N ASP A 300 8.99 1.12 19.16
CA ASP A 300 9.10 0.96 17.69
C ASP A 300 9.60 -0.45 17.33
N ALA A 301 10.65 -0.92 17.98
CA ALA A 301 11.25 -2.23 17.75
C ALA A 301 10.36 -3.39 18.20
N VAL A 302 9.68 -3.25 19.35
CA VAL A 302 8.71 -4.24 19.82
C VAL A 302 7.50 -4.30 18.89
N SER A 303 7.02 -3.14 18.40
CA SER A 303 5.94 -3.07 17.41
C SER A 303 6.29 -3.76 16.09
N VAL A 304 7.57 -3.77 15.68
CA VAL A 304 8.06 -4.60 14.57
C VAL A 304 8.07 -6.07 14.94
N GLY A 305 8.56 -6.37 16.15
CA GLY A 305 8.67 -7.73 16.65
C GLY A 305 7.33 -8.44 16.78
N LEU A 306 6.22 -7.71 17.02
CA LEU A 306 4.86 -8.28 16.98
C LEU A 306 4.52 -8.98 15.65
N ASN A 307 5.18 -8.61 14.55
CA ASN A 307 5.00 -9.25 13.25
C ASN A 307 5.79 -10.55 13.11
N SER A 308 6.76 -10.78 13.99
CA SER A 308 7.67 -11.92 13.95
C SER A 308 7.34 -12.81 15.14
N ARG A 309 6.94 -14.08 14.93
CA ARG A 309 6.75 -15.07 16.02
C ARG A 309 8.04 -15.42 16.78
N ASN A 310 9.09 -14.66 16.57
CA ASN A 310 10.41 -14.83 17.14
C ASN A 310 10.59 -13.86 18.31
N ALA A 311 11.60 -14.11 19.13
CA ALA A 311 11.95 -13.21 20.22
C ALA A 311 12.25 -11.79 19.69
N TYR A 312 11.86 -10.77 20.48
CA TYR A 312 12.13 -9.38 20.19
C TYR A 312 13.65 -9.14 20.04
N VAL A 313 14.04 -8.52 18.92
CA VAL A 313 15.44 -8.21 18.63
C VAL A 313 15.78 -6.83 19.18
N LYS A 314 16.75 -6.76 20.10
CA LYS A 314 17.23 -5.49 20.66
C LYS A 314 17.97 -4.67 19.59
N PRO A 315 17.57 -3.42 19.33
CA PRO A 315 18.35 -2.51 18.49
C PRO A 315 19.70 -2.15 19.13
N ALA A 316 20.73 -1.93 18.30
CA ALA A 316 22.08 -1.60 18.77
C ALA A 316 22.14 -0.27 19.53
N ALA A 317 21.32 0.70 19.12
CA ALA A 317 21.27 2.04 19.71
C ALA A 317 20.55 2.12 21.07
N ILE A 318 19.84 1.07 21.47
CA ILE A 318 19.04 1.06 22.71
C ILE A 318 19.85 0.44 23.83
N ASP A 319 19.90 1.17 24.95
CA ASP A 319 20.50 0.71 26.20
C ASP A 319 19.87 -0.60 26.70
N ALA A 320 20.71 -1.51 27.19
CA ALA A 320 20.25 -2.83 27.60
C ALA A 320 19.32 -2.80 28.81
N ASP A 321 19.51 -1.86 29.75
CA ASP A 321 18.69 -1.78 30.95
C ASP A 321 17.26 -1.35 30.60
N ILE A 322 17.10 -0.38 29.69
CA ILE A 322 15.80 0.08 29.22
C ILE A 322 15.08 -1.03 28.45
N TRP A 323 15.78 -1.70 27.54
CA TRP A 323 15.23 -2.80 26.76
C TRP A 323 14.74 -3.95 27.65
N ASN A 324 15.54 -4.34 28.65
CA ASN A 324 15.21 -5.42 29.57
C ASN A 324 14.06 -5.07 30.52
N LYS A 325 13.74 -3.79 30.73
CA LYS A 325 12.53 -3.36 31.45
C LYS A 325 11.27 -3.37 30.57
N ILE A 326 11.40 -3.08 29.27
CA ILE A 326 10.24 -2.98 28.35
C ILE A 326 9.83 -4.33 27.77
N VAL A 327 10.79 -5.13 27.29
CA VAL A 327 10.48 -6.39 26.59
C VAL A 327 9.64 -7.37 27.42
N PRO A 328 9.92 -7.60 28.72
CA PRO A 328 9.11 -8.51 29.52
C PRO A 328 7.66 -8.06 29.70
N LEU A 329 7.36 -6.77 29.51
CA LEU A 329 6.00 -6.23 29.60
C LEU A 329 5.17 -6.59 28.36
N VAL A 330 5.81 -6.96 27.24
CA VAL A 330 5.13 -7.23 25.98
C VAL A 330 5.15 -8.73 25.69
N PRO A 331 3.99 -9.41 25.73
CA PRO A 331 3.93 -10.84 25.44
C PRO A 331 4.30 -11.09 23.97
N ASN A 332 4.95 -12.22 23.70
CA ASN A 332 5.10 -12.66 22.31
C ASN A 332 3.70 -12.93 21.73
N PHE A 333 3.49 -12.53 20.47
CA PHE A 333 2.22 -12.80 19.81
C PHE A 333 2.04 -14.31 19.55
N ASP A 334 1.00 -14.89 20.14
CA ASP A 334 0.68 -16.32 20.09
C ASP A 334 -0.65 -16.63 19.40
N ALA A 335 -1.29 -15.60 18.79
CA ALA A 335 -2.61 -15.66 18.16
C ALA A 335 -3.79 -16.01 19.08
N THR A 336 -3.59 -16.01 20.40
CA THR A 336 -4.72 -16.10 21.36
C THR A 336 -5.47 -14.78 21.46
N TRP A 337 -4.76 -13.67 21.21
CA TRP A 337 -5.23 -12.30 21.21
C TRP A 337 -5.10 -11.66 19.83
N SER A 338 -5.89 -10.61 19.55
CA SER A 338 -5.82 -9.84 18.31
C SER A 338 -5.63 -8.34 18.49
N LYS A 339 -5.57 -7.84 19.74
CA LYS A 339 -5.38 -6.42 20.03
C LYS A 339 -4.36 -6.17 21.13
N ILE A 340 -3.58 -5.10 21.00
CA ILE A 340 -2.66 -4.64 22.03
C ILE A 340 -2.73 -3.12 22.21
N ILE A 341 -2.79 -2.69 23.46
CA ILE A 341 -2.79 -1.29 23.86
C ILE A 341 -1.46 -1.00 24.56
N PHE A 342 -0.65 -0.12 23.96
CA PHE A 342 0.52 0.46 24.61
C PHE A 342 0.09 1.72 25.37
N LEU A 343 -0.06 1.59 26.68
CA LEU A 343 -0.47 2.67 27.57
C LEU A 343 0.77 3.42 28.08
N ILE A 344 1.00 4.62 27.56
CA ILE A 344 2.17 5.44 27.84
C ILE A 344 1.86 6.39 29.00
N ASP A 345 2.53 6.20 30.14
CA ASP A 345 2.38 7.00 31.35
C ASP A 345 3.60 7.89 31.59
N ASP A 346 3.45 9.17 31.26
CA ASP A 346 4.39 10.27 31.52
C ASP A 346 3.59 11.59 31.59
N ASN A 347 4.20 12.68 32.04
CA ASN A 347 3.51 13.96 32.13
C ASN A 347 3.09 14.53 30.76
N MET A 348 3.85 14.25 29.69
CA MET A 348 3.59 14.62 28.27
C MET A 348 2.86 15.97 28.06
N TYR A 349 3.27 17.00 28.82
CA TYR A 349 2.54 18.26 28.94
C TYR A 349 2.76 19.19 27.74
N TYR A 350 3.86 19.01 27.00
CA TYR A 350 4.07 19.64 25.70
C TYR A 350 3.53 18.76 24.57
N ARG A 351 2.87 19.42 23.62
CA ARG A 351 2.33 18.84 22.39
C ARG A 351 3.40 18.12 21.57
N SER A 352 4.61 18.67 21.50
CA SER A 352 5.74 18.05 20.78
C SER A 352 6.12 16.68 21.33
N MET A 353 5.95 16.44 22.64
CA MET A 353 6.22 15.13 23.24
C MET A 353 5.18 14.10 22.78
N ARG A 354 3.91 14.49 22.70
CA ARG A 354 2.81 13.63 22.22
C ARG A 354 2.91 13.37 20.72
N PHE A 355 3.32 14.37 19.95
CA PHE A 355 3.49 14.26 18.50
C PHE A 355 4.53 13.20 18.10
N SER A 356 5.57 12.96 18.90
CA SER A 356 6.55 11.89 18.64
C SER A 356 5.90 10.50 18.56
N TYR A 357 4.89 10.22 19.40
CA TYR A 357 4.14 8.97 19.37
C TYR A 357 3.10 8.93 18.26
N TYR A 358 2.45 10.07 17.96
CA TYR A 358 1.58 10.17 16.79
C TYR A 358 2.34 9.83 15.50
N ARG A 359 3.55 10.39 15.34
CA ARG A 359 4.44 10.09 14.21
C ARG A 359 4.85 8.63 14.16
N LEU A 360 5.11 8.01 15.32
CA LEU A 360 5.42 6.60 15.42
C LEU A 360 4.24 5.74 14.94
N ALA A 361 3.03 6.01 15.46
CA ALA A 361 1.80 5.33 15.04
C ALA A 361 1.57 5.47 13.52
N ARG A 362 1.69 6.69 12.99
CA ARG A 362 1.51 6.98 11.56
C ARG A 362 2.57 6.31 10.68
N LYS A 363 3.84 6.33 11.10
CA LYS A 363 4.93 5.61 10.42
C LYS A 363 4.59 4.12 10.31
N ARG A 364 4.04 3.54 11.37
CA ARG A 364 3.67 2.12 11.41
C ARG A 364 2.44 1.80 10.57
N GLU A 365 1.39 2.61 10.65
CA GLU A 365 0.19 2.49 9.80
C GLU A 365 0.54 2.55 8.30
N LEU A 366 1.44 3.46 7.88
CA LEU A 366 1.86 3.58 6.48
C LEU A 366 2.73 2.42 6.00
N LEU A 367 3.71 1.99 6.82
CA LEU A 367 4.61 0.89 6.48
C LEU A 367 3.90 -0.46 6.50
N LEU A 368 2.87 -0.60 7.33
CA LEU A 368 2.03 -1.78 7.42
C LEU A 368 0.73 -1.50 6.67
N SER A 369 0.80 -1.40 5.33
CA SER A 369 -0.34 -1.02 4.47
C SER A 369 -1.59 -1.92 4.60
N PHE A 370 -1.51 -3.00 5.37
CA PHE A 370 -2.59 -3.95 5.64
C PHE A 370 -2.95 -4.05 7.14
N HIS A 371 -2.38 -3.21 8.01
CA HIS A 371 -2.53 -3.31 9.46
C HIS A 371 -2.78 -1.96 10.12
N GLN A 372 -3.89 -1.85 10.87
CA GLN A 372 -4.27 -0.60 11.51
C GLN A 372 -3.50 -0.40 12.81
N PHE A 373 -2.75 0.71 12.87
CA PHE A 373 -2.03 1.14 14.07
C PHE A 373 -2.70 2.41 14.60
N GLY A 374 -3.43 2.28 15.71
CA GLY A 374 -4.20 3.36 16.32
C GLY A 374 -3.35 4.31 17.18
N PHE A 375 -3.89 5.50 17.41
CA PHE A 375 -3.36 6.49 18.34
C PHE A 375 -4.50 7.18 19.08
N CYS A 376 -4.38 7.33 20.39
CA CYS A 376 -5.32 8.12 21.19
C CYS A 376 -4.64 8.79 22.39
N GLN A 377 -5.32 9.76 22.98
CA GLN A 377 -4.84 10.51 24.13
C GLN A 377 -5.89 10.56 25.23
N LEU A 378 -5.49 10.30 26.47
CA LEU A 378 -6.28 10.46 27.68
C LEU A 378 -5.73 11.67 28.44
N TYR A 379 -6.45 12.78 28.37
CA TYR A 379 -6.12 13.99 29.11
C TYR A 379 -6.78 13.93 30.50
N ILE A 380 -5.99 13.91 31.56
CA ILE A 380 -6.52 13.98 32.93
C ILE A 380 -6.62 15.44 33.36
N GLN A 381 -7.84 15.95 33.37
CA GLN A 381 -8.15 17.28 33.85
C GLN A 381 -8.29 17.24 35.38
N CYS A 382 -7.43 18.00 36.06
CA CYS A 382 -7.39 18.07 37.52
C CYS A 382 -7.09 19.50 37.97
N ASP A 383 -7.80 19.94 39.00
CA ASP A 383 -7.57 21.26 39.60
C ASP A 383 -6.21 21.34 40.27
N LEU A 384 -5.56 22.49 40.13
CA LEU A 384 -4.23 22.74 40.67
C LEU A 384 -4.17 22.51 42.19
N GLU A 385 -5.17 22.97 42.94
CA GLU A 385 -5.24 22.78 44.40
C GLU A 385 -5.29 21.29 44.77
N ARG A 386 -6.10 20.52 44.04
CA ARG A 386 -6.23 19.07 44.25
C ARG A 386 -4.90 18.37 43.95
N ALA A 387 -4.22 18.72 42.85
CA ALA A 387 -2.92 18.16 42.52
C ALA A 387 -1.86 18.49 43.59
N LEU A 388 -1.84 19.70 44.14
CA LEU A 388 -0.94 20.08 45.23
C LEU A 388 -1.21 19.30 46.51
N ILE A 389 -2.48 19.10 46.88
CA ILE A 389 -2.86 18.28 48.03
C ILE A 389 -2.42 16.83 47.83
N GLN A 390 -2.70 16.25 46.66
CA GLN A 390 -2.30 14.88 46.34
C GLN A 390 -0.78 14.70 46.29
N ASN A 391 -0.05 15.71 45.82
CA ASN A 391 1.42 15.69 45.77
C ASN A 391 2.04 15.56 47.16
N ARG A 392 1.46 16.20 48.18
CA ARG A 392 1.92 16.08 49.59
C ARG A 392 1.78 14.67 50.16
N GLY A 393 0.85 13.87 49.62
CA GLY A 393 0.64 12.48 50.02
C GLY A 393 1.54 11.47 49.29
N ARG A 394 2.43 11.91 48.38
CA ARG A 394 3.34 11.03 47.64
C ARG A 394 4.52 10.59 48.51
N LYS A 395 5.17 9.48 48.12
CA LYS A 395 6.45 9.06 48.71
C LYS A 395 7.48 10.18 48.59
N PRO A 396 8.37 10.39 49.58
CA PRO A 396 9.32 11.51 49.60
C PRO A 396 10.09 11.70 48.29
N ASP A 397 10.54 10.60 47.69
CA ASP A 397 11.37 10.58 46.47
C ASP A 397 10.58 10.93 45.18
N ALA A 398 9.24 10.93 45.26
CA ALA A 398 8.33 11.20 44.14
C ALA A 398 7.57 12.54 44.30
N VAL A 399 7.83 13.27 45.40
CA VAL A 399 7.27 14.61 45.64
C VAL A 399 7.96 15.61 44.71
N VAL A 400 7.16 16.40 44.01
CA VAL A 400 7.66 17.47 43.13
C VAL A 400 7.43 18.83 43.81
N SER A 401 8.27 19.84 43.58
CA SER A 401 8.06 21.15 44.20
C SER A 401 6.75 21.81 43.75
N ASP A 402 6.09 22.54 44.65
CA ASP A 402 4.82 23.23 44.37
C ASP A 402 4.98 24.21 43.19
N GLU A 403 6.12 24.90 43.08
CA GLU A 403 6.44 25.80 41.96
C GLU A 403 6.53 25.04 40.62
N THR A 404 7.00 23.81 40.64
CA THR A 404 7.11 23.00 39.42
C THR A 404 5.73 22.55 38.96
N ILE A 405 4.85 22.15 39.88
CA ILE A 405 3.46 21.81 39.55
C ILE A 405 2.72 23.02 38.98
N LYS A 406 2.85 24.19 39.63
CA LYS A 406 2.27 25.45 39.14
C LYS A 406 2.74 25.79 37.73
N ARG A 407 4.06 25.79 37.50
CA ARG A 407 4.64 26.04 36.16
C ARG A 407 4.18 25.02 35.11
N MET A 408 4.03 23.75 35.50
CA MET A 408 3.54 22.72 34.57
C MET A 408 2.05 22.88 34.27
N ALA A 409 1.25 23.30 35.23
CA ALA A 409 -0.17 23.61 35.03
C ALA A 409 -0.37 24.81 34.09
N GLU A 410 0.48 25.83 34.18
CA GLU A 410 0.46 26.97 33.25
C GLU A 410 0.90 26.58 31.84
N LYS A 411 1.85 25.64 31.71
CA LYS A 411 2.45 25.25 30.43
C LYS A 411 1.75 24.09 29.73
N ILE A 412 0.79 23.43 30.37
CA ILE A 412 0.14 22.26 29.78
C ILE A 412 -0.63 22.66 28.53
N GLN A 413 -0.33 21.99 27.41
CA GLN A 413 -0.98 22.27 26.13
C GLN A 413 -2.14 21.31 25.94
N ILE A 414 -3.37 21.83 26.04
CA ILE A 414 -4.61 21.07 25.87
C ILE A 414 -4.74 20.61 24.40
N PRO A 415 -5.23 19.37 24.14
CA PRO A 415 -5.42 18.85 22.79
C PRO A 415 -6.29 19.77 21.96
N SER A 416 -5.80 20.20 20.79
CA SER A 416 -6.51 21.16 19.92
C SER A 416 -6.20 21.02 18.45
N GLU A 417 -5.10 20.35 18.09
CA GLU A 417 -4.74 20.13 16.69
C GLU A 417 -5.58 19.01 16.05
N LYS A 418 -5.68 19.00 14.72
CA LYS A 418 -6.39 17.95 13.97
C LYS A 418 -5.87 16.54 14.27
N TRP A 419 -4.56 16.36 14.40
CA TRP A 419 -3.97 15.06 14.74
C TRP A 419 -4.23 14.64 16.19
N GLU A 420 -4.68 15.58 17.04
CA GLU A 420 -5.08 15.33 18.43
C GLU A 420 -6.59 15.06 18.57
N GLU A 421 -7.36 14.95 17.48
CA GLU A 421 -8.81 14.74 17.52
C GLU A 421 -9.24 13.50 18.32
N ASN A 422 -8.41 12.44 18.32
CA ASN A 422 -8.68 11.25 19.13
C ASN A 422 -8.21 11.41 20.58
N SER A 423 -8.76 12.41 21.27
CA SER A 423 -8.48 12.69 22.68
C SER A 423 -9.74 12.57 23.52
N TYR A 424 -9.61 11.98 24.71
CA TYR A 424 -10.68 11.89 25.71
C TYR A 424 -10.24 12.58 27.00
N THR A 425 -11.05 13.54 27.46
CA THR A 425 -10.80 14.26 28.72
C THR A 425 -11.44 13.52 29.88
N VAL A 426 -10.61 13.05 30.80
CA VAL A 426 -11.00 12.43 32.06
C VAL A 426 -11.05 13.53 33.12
N ILE A 427 -12.26 13.89 33.54
CA ILE A 427 -12.47 14.79 34.67
C ILE A 427 -12.37 13.97 35.95
N VAL A 428 -11.47 14.36 36.86
CA VAL A 428 -11.25 13.65 38.13
C VAL A 428 -12.34 14.08 39.13
N ASP A 429 -13.54 13.54 38.97
CA ASP A 429 -14.67 13.77 39.89
C ASP A 429 -14.84 12.62 40.88
N ASN A 430 -15.54 12.85 41.99
CA ASN A 430 -15.79 11.84 43.03
C ASN A 430 -16.95 10.86 42.67
N SER A 431 -17.48 10.89 41.45
CA SER A 431 -18.61 10.07 40.99
C SER A 431 -18.18 8.69 40.43
N ASP A 432 -19.12 7.73 40.47
CA ASP A 432 -18.96 6.29 40.22
C ASP A 432 -17.80 5.86 39.31
N SER A 433 -16.73 5.40 39.97
CA SER A 433 -15.46 5.01 39.39
C SER A 433 -15.53 3.96 38.28
N GLU A 434 -16.55 3.09 38.29
CA GLU A 434 -16.70 1.97 37.33
C GLU A 434 -17.33 2.40 36.00
N VAL A 435 -18.35 3.28 36.02
CA VAL A 435 -18.97 3.82 34.81
C VAL A 435 -17.97 4.68 34.02
N HIS A 436 -17.08 5.37 34.73
CA HIS A 436 -15.98 6.10 34.09
C HIS A 436 -14.94 5.18 33.44
N LEU A 437 -14.59 4.05 34.07
CA LEU A 437 -13.63 3.09 33.50
C LEU A 437 -14.17 2.40 32.25
N SER A 438 -15.43 1.98 32.24
CA SER A 438 -16.06 1.37 31.05
C SER A 438 -16.10 2.32 29.86
N LYS A 439 -16.39 3.62 30.07
CA LYS A 439 -16.31 4.65 29.02
C LYS A 439 -14.89 4.81 28.48
N ILE A 440 -13.88 4.85 29.36
CA ILE A 440 -12.48 4.92 28.96
C ILE A 440 -12.08 3.66 28.18
N GLY A 441 -12.50 2.48 28.64
CA GLY A 441 -12.30 1.21 27.95
C GLY A 441 -12.86 1.24 26.53
N ASN A 442 -14.13 1.61 26.37
CA ASN A 442 -14.77 1.73 25.06
C ASN A 442 -14.04 2.73 24.14
N PHE A 443 -13.63 3.89 24.66
CA PHE A 443 -12.86 4.86 23.90
C PHE A 443 -11.52 4.29 23.40
N LEU A 444 -10.80 3.53 24.26
CA LEU A 444 -9.57 2.85 23.87
C LEU A 444 -9.83 1.80 22.78
N LEU A 445 -10.96 1.10 22.82
CA LEU A 445 -11.33 0.13 21.79
C LEU A 445 -11.68 0.80 20.46
N GLU A 446 -12.41 1.90 20.48
CA GLU A 446 -12.73 2.68 19.27
C GLU A 446 -11.47 3.21 18.57
N SER A 447 -10.39 3.44 19.32
CA SER A 447 -9.14 3.95 18.75
C SER A 447 -8.50 2.99 17.73
N PHE A 448 -8.76 1.68 17.81
CA PHE A 448 -8.28 0.70 16.84
C PHE A 448 -8.95 0.85 15.47
N SER A 449 -10.13 1.46 15.39
CA SER A 449 -10.91 1.58 14.16
C SER A 449 -10.84 2.96 13.52
N LYS A 450 -10.19 3.94 14.17
CA LYS A 450 -10.01 5.29 13.65
C LYS A 450 -8.75 5.37 12.79
N PHE A 451 -8.90 5.88 11.57
CA PHE A 451 -7.76 6.22 10.71
C PHE A 451 -7.04 7.45 11.24
N LEU A 452 -5.72 7.47 11.15
CA LEU A 452 -4.95 8.64 11.58
C LEU A 452 -5.04 9.74 10.51
N PRO A 453 -5.34 11.00 10.89
CA PRO A 453 -5.38 12.12 9.96
C PRO A 453 -4.11 12.26 9.12
N GLU A 454 -4.27 12.61 7.84
CA GLU A 454 -3.14 12.95 6.99
C GLU A 454 -2.42 14.20 7.49
N LEU A 455 -1.09 14.13 7.56
CA LEU A 455 -0.27 15.30 7.78
C LEU A 455 -0.23 16.07 6.45
N SER A 456 -0.85 17.25 6.39
CA SER A 456 -0.75 18.12 5.21
C SER A 456 0.71 18.40 4.88
N GLU A 457 1.06 18.44 3.60
CA GLU A 457 2.43 18.68 3.12
C GLU A 457 3.06 19.98 3.64
N ASP A 458 2.24 20.92 4.14
CA ASP A 458 2.66 22.14 4.81
C ASP A 458 3.47 21.90 6.11
N VAL A 459 3.39 20.71 6.72
CA VAL A 459 4.25 20.34 7.88
C VAL A 459 5.70 20.07 7.44
N ASN A 460 6.00 20.02 6.14
CA ASN A 460 7.39 20.10 5.66
C ASN A 460 8.02 21.48 5.88
N ASN A 461 7.23 22.55 6.08
CA ASN A 461 7.78 23.85 6.48
C ASN A 461 8.09 23.91 7.99
N ASP A 462 7.40 23.13 8.83
CA ASP A 462 7.75 22.99 10.26
C ASP A 462 8.95 22.05 10.50
N LYS A 463 9.35 21.26 9.49
CA LYS A 463 10.66 20.58 9.48
C LYS A 463 11.83 21.58 9.40
N VAL A 464 11.62 22.81 8.93
CA VAL A 464 12.68 23.82 8.79
C VAL A 464 12.97 24.50 10.13
N THR A 465 11.95 24.79 10.95
CA THR A 465 12.14 25.53 12.21
C THR A 465 12.81 24.67 13.30
N TYR A 466 12.48 23.38 13.40
CA TYR A 466 13.07 22.48 14.42
C TYR A 466 14.49 22.01 14.06
N ASN A 467 14.80 21.85 12.77
CA ASN A 467 16.17 21.52 12.34
C ASN A 467 17.13 22.70 12.47
N ILE A 468 16.69 23.95 12.30
CA ILE A 468 17.56 25.11 12.48
C ILE A 468 18.02 25.22 13.94
N GLU A 469 17.15 24.99 14.94
CA GLU A 469 17.56 25.05 16.35
C GLU A 469 18.46 23.88 16.78
N SER A 470 18.27 22.69 16.20
CA SER A 470 19.16 21.55 16.45
C SER A 470 20.50 21.72 15.75
N CYS A 471 20.53 22.18 14.49
CA CYS A 471 21.77 22.47 13.77
C CYS A 471 22.51 23.69 14.33
N THR A 472 21.84 24.71 14.86
CA THR A 472 22.52 25.86 15.48
C THR A 472 23.18 25.45 16.80
N ASN A 473 22.52 24.65 17.63
CA ASN A 473 23.11 24.13 18.87
C ASN A 473 24.28 23.18 18.59
N ARG A 474 24.12 22.31 17.59
CA ARG A 474 25.11 21.35 17.10
C ARG A 474 26.35 22.07 16.54
N MET A 475 26.16 23.00 15.59
CA MET A 475 27.22 23.85 15.02
C MET A 475 27.88 24.76 16.06
N HIS A 476 27.12 25.27 17.05
CA HIS A 476 27.69 26.09 18.11
C HIS A 476 28.60 25.27 19.02
N ARG A 477 28.21 24.03 19.37
CA ARG A 477 29.06 23.11 20.16
C ARG A 477 30.32 22.70 19.41
N LEU A 478 30.20 22.39 18.11
CA LEU A 478 31.35 22.11 17.25
C LEU A 478 32.29 23.32 17.14
N ASP A 479 31.75 24.54 17.01
CA ASP A 479 32.56 25.77 16.98
C ASP A 479 33.33 26.00 18.29
N LEU A 480 32.68 25.76 19.45
CA LEU A 480 33.34 25.86 20.75
C LEU A 480 34.45 24.81 20.92
N LEU A 481 34.20 23.57 20.51
CA LEU A 481 35.17 22.47 20.55
C LEU A 481 36.39 22.78 19.67
N LEU A 482 36.17 23.20 18.42
CA LEU A 482 37.26 23.56 17.50
C LEU A 482 38.06 24.76 18.02
N ARG A 483 37.42 25.77 18.62
CA ARG A 483 38.15 26.89 19.26
C ARG A 483 39.04 26.41 20.41
N GLY A 484 38.55 25.46 21.22
CA GLY A 484 39.34 24.83 22.29
C GLY A 484 40.57 24.09 21.75
N ILE A 485 40.40 23.30 20.68
CA ILE A 485 41.53 22.61 20.02
C ILE A 485 42.52 23.63 19.45
N ILE A 486 42.06 24.68 18.75
CA ILE A 486 42.95 25.72 18.21
C ILE A 486 43.76 26.39 19.31
N HIS A 487 43.13 26.70 20.45
CA HIS A 487 43.83 27.30 21.59
C HIS A 487 44.95 26.38 22.09
N GLN A 488 44.64 25.10 22.29
CA GLN A 488 45.63 24.10 22.70
C GLN A 488 46.74 23.93 21.68
N GLU A 489 46.46 23.91 20.37
CA GLU A 489 47.49 23.75 19.34
C GLU A 489 48.38 25.00 19.19
N VAL A 490 47.84 26.20 19.41
CA VAL A 490 48.63 27.44 19.40
C VAL A 490 49.48 27.58 20.66
N GLU A 491 48.98 27.10 21.80
CA GLU A 491 49.75 27.00 23.04
C GLU A 491 50.81 25.90 22.96
N ASN A 492 50.48 24.69 22.52
CA ASN A 492 51.42 23.57 22.44
C ASN A 492 52.58 23.80 21.45
N LYS A 493 52.41 24.70 20.47
CA LYS A 493 53.52 25.17 19.63
C LYS A 493 54.55 26.04 20.37
N LEU A 494 54.38 26.22 21.69
CA LEU A 494 55.39 26.71 22.63
C LEU A 494 56.57 25.74 22.66
N SER A 495 57.50 25.93 21.74
CA SER A 495 58.88 25.61 22.07
C SER A 495 59.88 26.59 21.51
N HIS A 496 59.77 27.17 20.30
CA HIS A 496 60.90 28.00 19.83
C HIS A 496 60.68 29.08 18.74
N ASN A 497 59.51 29.72 18.56
CA ASN A 497 59.41 30.77 17.51
C ASN A 497 58.54 32.01 17.78
N GLU A 498 58.92 33.07 17.05
CA GLU A 498 58.48 34.46 17.11
C GLU A 498 56.95 34.66 17.05
N LEU A 499 56.47 35.73 17.68
CA LEU A 499 55.05 36.16 17.72
C LEU A 499 54.38 36.19 16.33
N LYS A 500 55.16 36.40 15.26
CA LYS A 500 54.69 36.35 13.87
C LYS A 500 54.25 34.96 13.43
N GLU A 501 54.96 33.91 13.82
CA GLU A 501 54.62 32.53 13.44
C GLU A 501 53.39 32.01 14.17
N LYS A 502 53.22 32.38 15.45
CA LYS A 502 51.98 32.08 16.19
C LYS A 502 50.77 32.73 15.53
N LYS A 503 50.90 33.99 15.09
CA LYS A 503 49.84 34.68 14.34
C LYS A 503 49.55 34.02 13.00
N LEU A 504 50.57 33.53 12.29
CA LEU A 504 50.39 32.81 11.03
C LEU A 504 49.71 31.46 11.23
N TRP A 505 50.12 30.72 12.26
CA TRP A 505 49.55 29.41 12.59
C TRP A 505 48.10 29.49 13.04
N PHE A 506 47.76 30.46 13.91
CA PHE A 506 46.38 30.74 14.28
C PHE A 506 45.51 31.06 13.07
N ARG A 507 46.02 31.88 12.13
CA ARG A 507 45.29 32.19 10.88
C ARG A 507 45.04 30.94 10.03
N ARG A 508 46.02 30.03 9.92
CA ARG A 508 45.87 28.77 9.18
C ARG A 508 44.81 27.87 9.82
N LEU A 509 44.90 27.66 11.13
CA LEU A 509 43.92 26.87 11.89
C LEU A 509 42.51 27.47 11.83
N SER A 510 42.39 28.80 11.89
CA SER A 510 41.10 29.48 11.79
C SER A 510 40.44 29.31 10.40
N ARG A 511 41.24 29.32 9.32
CA ARG A 511 40.74 29.00 7.97
C ARG A 511 40.34 27.53 7.83
N ALA A 512 41.14 26.62 8.37
CA ALA A 512 40.83 25.19 8.41
C ALA A 512 39.51 24.93 9.15
N LYS A 513 39.30 25.60 10.29
CA LYS A 513 38.04 25.59 11.04
C LYS A 513 36.86 26.00 10.17
N GLN A 514 36.97 27.12 9.45
CA GLN A 514 35.88 27.60 8.61
C GLN A 514 35.53 26.61 7.50
N SER A 515 36.53 25.96 6.90
CA SER A 515 36.34 24.89 5.91
C SER A 515 35.65 23.67 6.52
N LEU A 516 36.05 23.24 7.72
CA LEU A 516 35.44 22.09 8.41
C LEU A 516 34.01 22.38 8.87
N MET A 517 33.73 23.60 9.34
CA MET A 517 32.39 24.05 9.68
C MET A 517 31.45 24.00 8.47
N ASN A 518 31.95 24.32 7.27
CA ASN A 518 31.16 24.23 6.05
C ASN A 518 30.93 22.76 5.61
N MET A 519 31.91 21.88 5.81
CA MET A 519 31.79 20.45 5.53
C MET A 519 30.82 19.75 6.49
N ALA A 520 30.91 20.03 7.79
CA ALA A 520 30.03 19.49 8.83
C ALA A 520 28.58 19.97 8.69
N ARG A 521 28.33 21.09 8.00
CA ARG A 521 26.99 21.53 7.60
C ARG A 521 26.39 20.67 6.48
N ALA A 522 27.24 20.06 5.64
CA ALA A 522 26.80 19.27 4.48
C ALA A 522 26.66 17.77 4.79
N ASP A 523 27.36 17.24 5.79
CA ASP A 523 27.37 15.81 6.14
C ASP A 523 26.95 15.58 7.61
N ILE A 524 25.75 15.02 7.79
CA ILE A 524 25.08 14.87 9.09
C ILE A 524 25.65 13.71 9.94
N SER A 525 26.47 12.84 9.31
CA SER A 525 26.94 11.56 9.85
C SER A 525 28.10 11.65 10.87
N LEU A 526 28.77 12.81 10.99
CA LEU A 526 29.95 12.96 11.86
C LEU A 526 29.57 13.14 13.34
N ASP A 527 30.18 12.35 14.23
CA ASP A 527 30.01 12.49 15.69
C ASP A 527 30.73 13.73 16.21
N GLU A 528 30.01 14.56 16.97
CA GLU A 528 30.54 15.82 17.50
C GLU A 528 31.30 15.67 18.80
N ASN A 529 31.19 14.51 19.46
CA ASN A 529 31.86 14.26 20.72
C ASN A 529 33.27 13.67 20.54
N ASP A 530 33.65 13.27 19.32
CA ASP A 530 34.98 12.73 19.03
C ASP A 530 36.03 13.84 18.83
N VAL A 531 36.55 14.33 19.95
CA VAL A 531 37.58 15.38 20.01
C VAL A 531 38.83 15.00 19.22
N GLN A 532 39.20 13.72 19.16
CA GLN A 532 40.42 13.29 18.47
C GLN A 532 40.25 13.28 16.96
N MET A 533 39.11 12.79 16.46
CA MET A 533 38.76 12.89 15.05
C MET A 533 38.80 14.35 14.58
N TRP A 534 38.14 15.27 15.28
CA TRP A 534 38.11 16.69 14.92
C TRP A 534 39.48 17.36 15.00
N ARG A 535 40.34 16.96 15.95
CA ARG A 535 41.73 17.44 16.03
C ARG A 535 42.53 17.01 14.79
N ILE A 536 42.45 15.73 14.42
CA ILE A 536 43.17 15.18 13.26
C ILE A 536 42.72 15.88 11.98
N MET A 537 41.40 15.98 11.76
CA MET A 537 40.84 16.65 10.58
C MET A 537 41.24 18.13 10.51
N LEU A 538 41.28 18.84 11.65
CA LEU A 538 41.69 20.25 11.70
C LEU A 538 43.14 20.44 11.33
N LEU A 539 44.04 19.59 11.83
CA LEU A 539 45.48 19.66 11.54
C LEU A 539 45.77 19.29 10.08
N ASP A 540 45.19 18.20 9.58
CA ASP A 540 45.33 17.77 8.19
C ASP A 540 44.86 18.85 7.21
N ARG A 541 43.69 19.46 7.50
CA ARG A 541 43.16 20.57 6.69
C ARG A 541 44.02 21.83 6.78
N ALA A 542 44.64 22.10 7.93
CA ALA A 542 45.56 23.23 8.08
C ALA A 542 46.87 23.02 7.32
N ASP A 543 47.34 21.79 7.18
CA ASP A 543 48.52 21.43 6.38
C ASP A 543 48.26 21.48 4.88
N LEU A 544 47.05 21.13 4.43
CA LEU A 544 46.62 21.30 3.03
C LEU A 544 46.49 22.78 2.62
N LEU A 545 46.31 23.69 3.57
CA LEU A 545 46.20 25.14 3.37
C LEU A 545 47.56 25.88 3.49
N ARG A 546 48.68 25.16 3.39
CA ARG A 546 50.04 25.69 3.58
C ARG A 546 50.40 26.81 2.62
#